data_AF-F0WB12-F1
#
_entry.id   AF-F0WB12-F1
#
_cell.length_a   1.000
_cell.length_b   1.000
_cell.length_c   1.000
_cell.angle_alpha   90.00
_cell.angle_beta   90.00
_cell.angle_gamma   90.00
#
_symmetry.space_group_name_H-M   'P 1'
#
loop_
_entity.id
_entity.type
_entity.pdbx_description
1 polymer ?
#
loop_
_entity_poly.entity_id
_entity_poly.type
_entity_poly.pdbx_seq_one_letter_code
_entity_poly.pdbx_strand_id
1 'polypeptide(L)'
;MENSLPRAAFAKKKMALQKSIYEQETDQLLLHQTVVETKKHQLQLELQRLAKQRAYIRHENRKLRLTNALLDSEKQRFEASLSDDWFCEPYFQKKPAIILFIGGKRFDITKTTALKDPDSLLAALALPDAPVTAVQEGRYSFEDRDWWLFRHILIALRDNRLPEDTKLLRSLYMECEFWKLSTLQQEIEKVNLAMLMPIHGKTSRKEVNWWSVPPISWERRLCTEKTQLEEKMVEGDVNGESVQSKYESASGKTALGSESVDDWWLSSLYKGVDFNEMLSPKSVQQESQFKASST
;
A
#
# COMPACT_ATOMS: atom_id res chain seq x y z
N MET A 1 66.41 43.59 -99.47
CA MET A 1 66.01 42.16 -99.42
C MET A 1 66.60 41.58 -98.15
N GLU A 2 65.92 40.94 -97.22
CA GLU A 2 64.51 40.62 -96.98
C GLU A 2 64.47 40.30 -95.47
N ASN A 3 63.72 41.06 -94.69
CA ASN A 3 63.48 40.79 -93.27
C ASN A 3 62.34 39.75 -93.17
N SER A 4 62.62 38.45 -93.03
CA SER A 4 61.53 37.44 -92.93
C SER A 4 61.75 36.31 -91.92
N LEU A 5 62.43 36.55 -90.80
CA LEU A 5 62.65 35.53 -89.75
C LEU A 5 61.79 35.55 -88.45
N PRO A 6 60.73 36.38 -88.24
CA PRO A 6 59.96 36.29 -86.98
C PRO A 6 58.76 35.30 -87.02
N ARG A 7 58.18 35.00 -88.19
CA ARG A 7 56.84 34.37 -88.26
C ARG A 7 56.76 32.92 -87.76
N ALA A 8 57.77 32.10 -88.03
CA ALA A 8 57.79 30.68 -87.64
C ALA A 8 58.04 30.46 -86.14
N ALA A 9 58.83 31.32 -85.49
CA ALA A 9 59.08 31.27 -84.06
C ALA A 9 57.84 31.66 -83.23
N PHE A 10 57.07 32.65 -83.71
CA PHE A 10 55.80 33.05 -83.10
C PHE A 10 54.74 31.94 -83.18
N ALA A 11 54.65 31.22 -84.29
CA ALA A 11 53.70 30.11 -84.45
C ALA A 11 54.00 28.94 -83.49
N LYS A 12 55.28 28.56 -83.34
CA LYS A 12 55.70 27.55 -82.35
C LYS A 12 55.39 28.00 -80.91
N LYS A 13 55.65 29.26 -80.58
CA LYS A 13 55.37 29.81 -79.24
C LYS A 13 53.87 29.85 -78.94
N LYS A 14 53.04 30.15 -79.94
CA LYS A 14 51.56 30.11 -79.84
C LYS A 14 51.05 28.69 -79.61
N MET A 15 51.55 27.70 -80.36
CA MET A 15 51.21 26.29 -80.16
C MET A 15 51.60 25.77 -78.78
N ALA A 16 52.79 26.15 -78.29
CA ALA A 16 53.25 25.78 -76.96
C ALA A 16 52.37 26.39 -75.85
N LEU A 17 51.99 27.67 -75.98
CA LEU A 17 51.06 28.33 -75.06
C LEU A 17 49.67 27.67 -75.05
N GLN A 18 49.16 27.30 -76.23
CA GLN A 18 47.86 26.65 -76.33
C GLN A 18 47.87 25.26 -75.71
N LYS A 19 48.99 24.54 -75.84
CA LYS A 19 49.19 23.25 -75.17
C LYS A 19 49.29 23.40 -73.65
N SER A 20 50.02 24.40 -73.15
CA SER A 20 50.11 24.64 -71.70
C SER A 20 48.80 25.07 -71.06
N ILE A 21 47.99 25.86 -71.78
CA ILE A 21 46.64 26.25 -71.31
C ILE A 21 45.75 25.01 -71.22
N TYR A 22 45.77 24.15 -72.24
CA TYR A 22 45.01 22.92 -72.23
C TYR A 22 45.44 21.97 -71.10
N GLU A 23 46.76 21.79 -70.90
CA GLU A 23 47.30 20.99 -69.79
C GLU A 23 46.85 21.56 -68.42
N GLN A 24 46.90 22.89 -68.24
CA GLN A 24 46.41 23.55 -67.03
C GLN A 24 44.90 23.35 -66.80
N GLU A 25 44.09 23.45 -67.84
CA GLU A 25 42.64 23.21 -67.76
C GLU A 25 42.34 21.75 -67.40
N THR A 26 43.09 20.80 -67.96
CA THR A 26 42.94 19.38 -67.61
C THR A 26 43.33 19.09 -66.17
N ASP A 27 44.43 19.68 -65.68
CA ASP A 27 44.87 19.52 -64.30
C ASP A 27 43.86 20.12 -63.31
N GLN A 28 43.26 21.27 -63.66
CA GLN A 28 42.20 21.89 -62.85
C GLN A 28 40.94 21.01 -62.78
N LEU A 29 40.54 20.39 -63.90
CA LEU A 29 39.39 19.48 -63.94
C LEU A 29 39.64 18.21 -63.10
N LEU A 30 40.84 17.64 -63.20
CA LEU A 30 41.23 16.47 -62.39
C LEU A 30 41.23 16.82 -60.89
N LEU A 31 41.81 17.96 -60.51
CA LEU A 31 41.78 18.43 -59.13
C LEU A 31 40.34 18.60 -58.64
N HIS A 32 39.48 19.26 -59.42
CA HIS A 32 38.07 19.44 -59.06
C HIS A 32 37.36 18.09 -58.86
N GLN A 33 37.57 17.12 -59.77
CA GLN A 33 37.00 15.79 -59.65
C GLN A 33 37.44 15.09 -58.36
N THR A 34 38.73 15.11 -58.03
CA THR A 34 39.24 14.50 -56.79
C THR A 34 38.67 15.16 -55.53
N VAL A 35 38.52 16.48 -55.52
CA VAL A 35 37.90 17.22 -54.40
C VAL A 35 36.43 16.86 -54.24
N VAL A 36 35.69 16.68 -55.34
CA VAL A 36 34.30 16.24 -55.30
C VAL A 36 34.19 14.80 -54.79
N GLU A 37 35.04 13.89 -55.27
CA GLU A 37 35.04 12.48 -54.85
C GLU A 37 35.39 12.32 -53.36
N THR A 38 36.42 13.04 -52.89
CA THR A 38 36.80 13.05 -51.47
C THR A 38 35.69 13.60 -50.58
N LYS A 39 35.06 14.72 -50.96
CA LYS A 39 33.90 15.26 -50.24
C LYS A 39 32.72 14.28 -50.24
N LYS A 40 32.43 13.64 -51.37
CA LYS A 40 31.38 12.62 -51.48
C LYS A 40 31.66 11.46 -50.51
N HIS A 41 32.91 11.00 -50.44
CA HIS A 41 33.30 9.92 -49.53
C HIS A 41 33.16 10.34 -48.06
N GLN A 42 33.58 11.56 -47.71
CA GLN A 42 33.41 12.11 -46.36
C GLN A 42 31.93 12.16 -45.95
N LEU A 43 31.05 12.69 -46.82
CA LEU A 43 29.61 12.73 -46.57
C LEU A 43 29.00 11.34 -46.38
N GLN A 44 29.46 10.33 -47.13
CA GLN A 44 29.01 8.95 -46.95
C GLN A 44 29.38 8.41 -45.57
N LEU A 45 30.59 8.68 -45.08
CA LEU A 45 31.02 8.28 -43.74
C LEU A 45 30.21 8.98 -42.65
N GLU A 46 29.93 10.27 -42.81
CA GLU A 46 29.08 11.03 -41.88
C GLU A 46 27.65 10.48 -41.85
N LEU A 47 27.06 10.18 -43.01
CA LEU A 47 25.75 9.55 -43.08
C LEU A 47 25.71 8.19 -42.37
N GLN A 48 26.76 7.38 -42.52
CA GLN A 48 26.88 6.11 -41.80
C GLN A 48 26.98 6.31 -40.28
N ARG A 49 27.76 7.30 -39.82
CA ARG A 49 27.86 7.64 -38.39
C ARG A 49 26.52 8.11 -37.83
N LEU A 50 25.84 9.02 -38.53
CA LEU A 50 24.52 9.50 -38.15
C LEU A 50 23.47 8.38 -38.15
N ALA A 51 23.54 7.46 -39.11
CA ALA A 51 22.64 6.29 -39.15
C ALA A 51 22.85 5.39 -37.93
N LYS A 52 24.11 5.15 -37.52
CA LYS A 52 24.43 4.39 -36.30
C LYS A 52 23.93 5.10 -35.05
N GLN A 53 24.18 6.40 -34.90
CA GLN A 53 23.69 7.20 -33.76
C GLN A 53 22.15 7.18 -33.69
N ARG A 54 21.47 7.37 -34.82
CA ARG A 54 20.00 7.29 -34.89
C ARG A 54 19.46 5.91 -34.56
N ALA A 55 20.19 4.84 -34.91
CA ALA A 55 19.81 3.48 -34.53
C ALA A 55 19.96 3.25 -33.02
N TYR A 56 21.06 3.74 -32.43
CA TYR A 56 21.30 3.68 -30.99
C TYR A 56 20.22 4.40 -30.19
N ILE A 57 19.92 5.66 -30.55
CA ILE A 57 18.88 6.44 -29.87
C ILE A 57 17.51 5.76 -29.99
N ARG A 58 17.19 5.16 -31.14
CA ARG A 58 15.94 4.41 -31.33
C ARG A 58 15.86 3.18 -30.42
N HIS A 59 16.97 2.47 -30.25
CA HIS A 59 17.06 1.32 -29.36
C HIS A 59 16.84 1.73 -27.91
N GLU A 60 17.58 2.73 -27.43
CA GLU A 60 17.47 3.24 -26.06
C GLU A 60 16.07 3.78 -25.75
N ASN A 61 15.47 4.55 -26.68
CA ASN A 61 14.10 5.03 -26.52
C ASN A 61 13.08 3.88 -26.45
N ARG A 62 13.29 2.80 -27.20
CA ARG A 62 12.42 1.61 -27.10
C ARG A 62 12.57 0.94 -25.73
N LYS A 63 13.80 0.81 -25.24
CA LYS A 63 14.07 0.24 -23.91
C LYS A 63 13.41 1.06 -22.81
N LEU A 64 13.58 2.38 -22.82
CA LEU A 64 12.96 3.30 -21.85
C LEU A 64 11.42 3.23 -21.88
N ARG A 65 10.82 3.11 -23.06
CA ARG A 65 9.36 2.94 -23.16
C ARG A 65 8.87 1.66 -22.50
N LEU A 66 9.60 0.56 -22.68
CA LEU A 66 9.23 -0.72 -22.06
C LEU A 66 9.38 -0.67 -20.54
N THR A 67 10.45 -0.05 -20.03
CA THR A 67 10.65 0.10 -18.58
C THR A 67 9.58 1.00 -17.96
N ASN A 68 9.26 2.12 -18.61
CA ASN A 68 8.22 3.03 -18.12
C ASN A 68 6.85 2.35 -18.13
N ALA A 69 6.50 1.63 -19.19
CA ALA A 69 5.24 0.88 -19.25
C ALA A 69 5.14 -0.19 -18.14
N LEU A 70 6.26 -0.83 -17.77
CA LEU A 70 6.30 -1.77 -16.66
C LEU A 70 6.06 -1.07 -15.32
N LEU A 71 6.77 0.03 -15.07
CA LEU A 71 6.59 0.83 -13.85
C LEU A 71 5.16 1.37 -13.73
N ASP A 72 4.57 1.84 -14.83
CA ASP A 72 3.18 2.29 -14.85
C ASP A 72 2.22 1.15 -14.50
N SER A 73 2.47 -0.06 -15.01
CA SER A 73 1.67 -1.25 -14.67
C SER A 73 1.81 -1.67 -13.20
N GLU A 74 3.02 -1.55 -12.62
CA GLU A 74 3.25 -1.83 -11.21
C GLU A 74 2.58 -0.80 -10.31
N LYS A 75 2.69 0.49 -10.69
CA LYS A 75 1.99 1.57 -9.99
C LYS A 75 0.48 1.35 -9.99
N GLN A 76 -0.10 1.00 -11.13
CA GLN A 76 -1.53 0.69 -11.23
C GLN A 76 -1.93 -0.50 -10.34
N ARG A 77 -1.11 -1.56 -10.28
CA ARG A 77 -1.36 -2.68 -9.37
C ARG A 77 -1.32 -2.25 -7.91
N PHE A 78 -0.35 -1.42 -7.53
CA PHE A 78 -0.23 -0.92 -6.17
C PHE A 78 -1.41 -0.02 -5.78
N GLU A 79 -1.80 0.90 -6.67
CA GLU A 79 -2.98 1.75 -6.48
C GLU A 79 -4.25 0.91 -6.39
N ALA A 80 -4.39 -0.13 -7.23
CA ALA A 80 -5.49 -1.08 -7.12
C ALA A 80 -5.51 -1.76 -5.74
N SER A 81 -4.35 -2.23 -5.23
CA SER A 81 -4.24 -2.83 -3.89
C SER A 81 -4.56 -1.87 -2.74
N LEU A 82 -4.36 -0.56 -2.94
CA LEU A 82 -4.76 0.47 -1.97
C LEU A 82 -6.26 0.77 -2.04
N SER A 83 -6.84 0.69 -3.24
CA SER A 83 -8.28 0.86 -3.46
C SER A 83 -9.09 -0.39 -3.13
N ASP A 84 -8.45 -1.56 -3.12
CA ASP A 84 -9.09 -2.80 -2.71
C ASP A 84 -9.56 -2.63 -1.26
N ASP A 85 -10.87 -2.80 -1.05
CA ASP A 85 -11.61 -2.77 0.23
C ASP A 85 -11.05 -3.69 1.33
N TRP A 86 -9.90 -4.36 1.08
CA TRP A 86 -9.14 -5.11 2.07
C TRP A 86 -8.74 -4.23 3.25
N PHE A 87 -8.41 -2.95 3.02
CA PHE A 87 -8.02 -2.04 4.09
C PHE A 87 -9.25 -1.42 4.75
N CYS A 88 -9.59 -1.97 5.92
CA CYS A 88 -10.73 -1.59 6.75
C CYS A 88 -10.52 -0.25 7.50
N GLU A 89 -10.07 0.80 6.82
CA GLU A 89 -9.86 2.15 7.38
C GLU A 89 -11.03 2.68 8.24
N PRO A 90 -12.31 2.53 7.86
CA PRO A 90 -13.43 3.01 8.69
C PRO A 90 -13.58 2.30 10.04
N TYR A 91 -12.91 1.16 10.26
CA TYR A 91 -12.94 0.44 11.54
C TYR A 91 -11.87 0.93 12.52
N PHE A 92 -10.75 1.49 12.03
CA PHE A 92 -9.64 1.92 12.89
C PHE A 92 -9.74 3.36 13.39
N GLN A 93 -10.54 4.21 12.74
CA GLN A 93 -10.64 5.64 13.09
C GLN A 93 -11.72 5.97 14.13
N LYS A 94 -12.55 5.00 14.54
CA LYS A 94 -13.67 5.24 15.46
C LYS A 94 -13.21 5.20 16.92
N LYS A 95 -12.96 6.37 17.51
CA LYS A 95 -12.72 6.49 18.96
C LYS A 95 -13.95 5.99 19.75
N PRO A 96 -13.75 5.26 20.86
CA PRO A 96 -14.86 4.85 21.71
C PRO A 96 -15.48 6.08 22.35
N ALA A 97 -16.81 6.11 22.40
CA ALA A 97 -17.57 7.22 22.95
C ALA A 97 -17.92 7.00 24.42
N ILE A 98 -18.06 5.74 24.83
CA ILE A 98 -18.44 5.35 26.19
C ILE A 98 -17.57 4.18 26.60
N ILE A 99 -17.13 4.20 27.86
CA ILE A 99 -16.42 3.10 28.51
C ILE A 99 -17.33 2.55 29.61
N LEU A 100 -17.75 1.29 29.49
CA LEU A 100 -18.59 0.62 30.48
C LEU A 100 -17.78 -0.43 31.24
N PHE A 101 -17.97 -0.49 32.56
CA PHE A 101 -17.49 -1.55 33.42
C PHE A 101 -18.69 -2.39 33.86
N ILE A 102 -18.79 -3.63 33.41
CA ILE A 102 -19.93 -4.51 33.69
C ILE A 102 -19.38 -5.76 34.34
N GLY A 103 -19.85 -6.11 35.55
CA GLY A 103 -19.36 -7.29 36.28
C GLY A 103 -17.83 -7.35 36.41
N GLY A 104 -17.17 -6.18 36.56
CA GLY A 104 -15.71 -6.05 36.61
C GLY A 104 -14.98 -6.13 35.26
N LYS A 105 -15.68 -6.20 34.12
CA LYS A 105 -15.09 -6.21 32.77
C LYS A 105 -15.31 -4.88 32.03
N ARG A 106 -14.26 -4.42 31.35
CA ARG A 106 -14.27 -3.18 30.57
C ARG A 106 -14.77 -3.43 29.15
N PHE A 107 -15.68 -2.58 28.68
CA PHE A 107 -16.21 -2.54 27.32
C PHE A 107 -16.10 -1.14 26.75
N ASP A 108 -15.46 -1.04 25.59
CA ASP A 108 -15.35 0.20 24.83
C ASP A 108 -16.41 0.19 23.72
N ILE A 109 -17.30 1.19 23.74
CA ILE A 109 -18.47 1.26 22.85
C ILE A 109 -18.43 2.55 22.04
N THR A 110 -18.65 2.41 20.74
CA THR A 110 -18.75 3.55 19.82
C THR A 110 -20.14 4.17 19.89
N LYS A 111 -20.25 5.49 19.69
CA LYS A 111 -21.53 6.21 19.59
C LYS A 111 -22.49 5.57 18.60
N THR A 112 -21.99 5.11 17.45
CA THR A 112 -22.80 4.47 16.41
C THR A 112 -23.48 3.18 16.87
N THR A 113 -22.81 2.39 17.72
CA THR A 113 -23.38 1.15 18.25
C THR A 113 -24.34 1.41 19.41
N ALA A 114 -24.05 2.41 20.25
CA ALA A 114 -24.93 2.79 21.36
C ALA A 114 -26.25 3.43 20.88
N LEU A 115 -26.19 4.22 19.80
CA LEU A 115 -27.33 4.90 19.20
C LEU A 115 -28.13 4.05 18.20
N LYS A 116 -27.80 2.75 18.04
CA LYS A 116 -28.64 1.85 17.21
C LYS A 116 -30.08 1.80 17.73
N ASP A 117 -30.22 1.79 19.05
CA ASP A 117 -31.50 1.82 19.74
C ASP A 117 -31.62 3.12 20.52
N PRO A 118 -32.31 4.15 19.97
CA PRO A 118 -32.36 5.48 20.58
C PRO A 118 -33.05 5.50 21.94
N ASP A 119 -33.98 4.57 22.16
CA ASP A 119 -34.76 4.46 23.40
C ASP A 119 -34.03 3.63 24.49
N SER A 120 -32.83 3.16 24.20
CA SER A 120 -32.06 2.31 25.10
C SER A 120 -31.30 3.08 26.16
N LEU A 121 -30.98 2.40 27.27
CA LEU A 121 -30.09 2.94 28.29
C LEU A 121 -28.71 3.27 27.70
N LEU A 122 -28.22 2.48 26.74
CA LEU A 122 -26.94 2.72 26.08
C LEU A 122 -26.93 4.03 25.27
N ALA A 123 -28.03 4.34 24.58
CA ALA A 123 -28.19 5.61 23.87
C ALA A 123 -28.23 6.80 24.84
N ALA A 124 -28.96 6.66 25.96
CA ALA A 124 -28.99 7.69 27.00
C ALA A 124 -27.59 7.98 27.59
N LEU A 125 -26.77 6.94 27.80
CA LEU A 125 -25.39 7.09 28.27
C LEU A 125 -24.44 7.70 27.23
N ALA A 126 -24.80 7.63 25.94
CA ALA A 126 -24.02 8.20 24.83
C ALA A 126 -24.20 9.72 24.70
N LEU A 127 -25.32 10.24 25.22
CA LEU A 127 -25.67 11.64 25.21
C LEU A 127 -24.89 12.39 26.32
N PRO A 128 -24.59 13.68 26.13
CA PRO A 128 -23.91 14.48 27.14
C PRO A 128 -24.75 14.73 28.39
N ASP A 129 -26.08 14.60 28.28
CA ASP A 129 -27.06 14.79 29.37
C ASP A 129 -27.44 13.46 30.04
N ALA A 130 -26.45 12.58 30.22
CA ALA A 130 -26.70 11.24 30.73
C ALA A 130 -27.22 11.31 32.18
N PRO A 131 -28.34 10.63 32.50
CA PRO A 131 -28.96 10.71 33.83
C PRO A 131 -28.21 9.93 34.92
N VAL A 132 -27.13 9.21 34.57
CA VAL A 132 -26.36 8.37 35.48
C VAL A 132 -25.06 9.07 35.88
N THR A 133 -24.75 9.06 37.17
CA THR A 133 -23.50 9.61 37.70
C THR A 133 -22.31 8.81 37.16
N ALA A 134 -21.59 9.39 36.19
CA ALA A 134 -20.39 8.78 35.66
C ALA A 134 -19.27 8.80 36.73
N VAL A 135 -18.49 7.72 36.82
CA VAL A 135 -17.34 7.65 37.73
C VAL A 135 -16.26 8.65 37.29
N GLN A 136 -16.11 8.81 35.97
CA GLN A 136 -15.27 9.78 35.27
C GLN A 136 -15.95 10.09 33.93
N GLU A 137 -15.61 11.20 33.25
CA GLU A 137 -16.24 11.58 31.96
C GLU A 137 -16.32 10.40 30.98
N GLY A 138 -17.56 9.98 30.65
CA GLY A 138 -17.83 8.86 29.74
C GLY A 138 -17.55 7.45 30.29
N ARG A 139 -17.32 7.30 31.59
CA ARG A 139 -17.07 6.02 32.28
C ARG A 139 -18.20 5.67 33.24
N TYR A 140 -18.87 4.54 33.00
CA TYR A 140 -19.97 4.04 33.85
C TYR A 140 -19.68 2.63 34.38
N SER A 141 -20.11 2.34 35.61
CA SER A 141 -19.90 1.04 36.27
C SER A 141 -21.22 0.39 36.68
N PHE A 142 -21.38 -0.88 36.34
CA PHE A 142 -22.51 -1.75 36.65
C PHE A 142 -21.97 -3.07 37.21
N GLU A 143 -21.71 -3.12 38.52
CA GLU A 143 -21.06 -4.26 39.17
C GLU A 143 -21.98 -5.48 39.27
N ASP A 144 -23.29 -5.26 39.46
CA ASP A 144 -24.29 -6.32 39.66
C ASP A 144 -24.79 -7.01 38.38
N ARG A 145 -24.15 -6.72 37.23
CA ARG A 145 -24.62 -7.20 35.91
C ARG A 145 -23.64 -8.18 35.27
N ASP A 146 -24.20 -9.12 34.51
CA ASP A 146 -23.45 -10.21 33.88
C ASP A 146 -22.75 -9.75 32.59
N TRP A 147 -21.43 -9.63 32.64
CA TRP A 147 -20.61 -9.25 31.48
C TRP A 147 -20.70 -10.23 30.31
N TRP A 148 -20.97 -11.51 30.59
CA TRP A 148 -21.04 -12.55 29.57
C TRP A 148 -22.30 -12.40 28.70
N LEU A 149 -23.45 -12.10 29.31
CA LEU A 149 -24.69 -11.78 28.58
C LEU A 149 -24.55 -10.46 27.82
N PHE A 150 -23.91 -9.47 28.43
CA PHE A 150 -23.67 -8.18 27.80
C PHE A 150 -22.81 -8.28 26.52
N ARG A 151 -21.86 -9.23 26.48
CA ARG A 151 -21.08 -9.50 25.25
C ARG A 151 -22.00 -9.89 24.10
N HIS A 152 -23.01 -10.73 24.34
CA HIS A 152 -23.95 -11.14 23.30
C HIS A 152 -24.86 -9.99 22.86
N ILE A 153 -25.24 -9.11 23.80
CA ILE A 153 -25.93 -7.85 23.48
C ILE A 153 -25.07 -7.00 22.53
N LEU A 154 -23.78 -6.82 22.82
CA LEU A 154 -22.89 -6.05 21.94
C LEU A 154 -22.70 -6.68 20.56
N ILE A 155 -22.62 -8.01 20.48
CA ILE A 155 -22.53 -8.72 19.20
C ILE A 155 -23.82 -8.50 18.40
N ALA A 156 -24.99 -8.61 19.04
CA ALA A 156 -26.27 -8.33 18.39
C ALA A 156 -26.35 -6.87 17.93
N LEU A 157 -25.95 -5.91 18.77
CA LEU A 157 -25.86 -4.50 18.41
C LEU A 157 -24.74 -4.17 17.41
N ARG A 158 -23.88 -5.10 17.00
CA ARG A 158 -22.87 -4.85 15.94
C ARG A 158 -23.31 -5.51 14.64
N ASP A 159 -23.57 -6.81 14.71
CA ASP A 159 -23.76 -7.68 13.55
C ASP A 159 -25.22 -8.08 13.34
N ASN A 160 -26.14 -7.66 14.22
CA ASN A 160 -27.56 -8.07 14.24
C ASN A 160 -27.70 -9.60 14.29
N ARG A 161 -26.84 -10.26 15.08
CA ARG A 161 -26.80 -11.71 15.25
C ARG A 161 -27.15 -12.11 16.68
N LEU A 162 -28.07 -13.07 16.79
CA LEU A 162 -28.50 -13.66 18.05
C LEU A 162 -27.90 -15.06 18.23
N PRO A 163 -27.64 -15.49 19.49
CA PRO A 163 -27.25 -16.86 19.78
C PRO A 163 -28.35 -17.88 19.41
N GLU A 164 -27.94 -19.09 19.02
CA GLU A 164 -28.88 -20.19 18.70
C GLU A 164 -29.43 -20.90 19.94
N ASP A 165 -28.75 -20.79 21.08
CA ASP A 165 -29.12 -21.47 22.31
C ASP A 165 -30.37 -20.86 22.97
N THR A 166 -31.46 -21.63 23.10
CA THR A 166 -32.73 -21.17 23.70
C THR A 166 -32.63 -20.72 25.15
N LYS A 167 -31.82 -21.41 25.96
CA LYS A 167 -31.58 -21.03 27.37
C LYS A 167 -30.86 -19.69 27.46
N LEU A 168 -29.88 -19.48 26.59
CA LEU A 168 -29.12 -18.23 26.51
C LEU A 168 -30.01 -17.09 26.05
N LEU A 169 -30.85 -17.31 25.04
CA LEU A 169 -31.82 -16.31 24.55
C LEU A 169 -32.77 -15.83 25.65
N ARG A 170 -33.21 -16.72 26.54
CA ARG A 170 -34.05 -16.33 27.68
C ARG A 170 -33.32 -15.43 28.68
N SER A 171 -32.10 -15.79 29.06
CA SER A 171 -31.27 -14.95 29.93
C SER A 171 -30.96 -13.61 29.28
N LEU A 172 -30.71 -13.61 27.96
CA LEU A 172 -30.44 -12.43 27.17
C LEU A 172 -31.69 -11.52 27.07
N TYR A 173 -32.89 -12.08 26.95
CA TYR A 173 -34.14 -11.32 26.95
C TYR A 173 -34.33 -10.49 28.23
N MET A 174 -34.04 -11.08 29.40
CA MET A 174 -34.08 -10.37 30.69
C MET A 174 -33.02 -9.29 30.77
N GLU A 175 -31.83 -9.54 30.20
CA GLU A 175 -30.77 -8.54 30.13
C GLU A 175 -31.18 -7.37 29.20
N CYS A 176 -31.81 -7.65 28.06
CA CYS A 176 -32.34 -6.61 27.17
C CYS A 176 -33.40 -5.75 27.86
N GLU A 177 -34.21 -6.32 28.76
CA GLU A 177 -35.19 -5.57 29.53
C GLU A 177 -34.54 -4.56 30.49
N PHE A 178 -33.39 -4.94 31.08
CA PHE A 178 -32.59 -4.04 31.91
C PHE A 178 -32.00 -2.90 31.09
N TRP A 179 -31.38 -3.20 29.95
CA TRP A 179 -30.79 -2.19 29.06
C TRP A 179 -31.81 -1.41 28.22
N LYS A 180 -33.10 -1.77 28.31
CA LYS A 180 -34.22 -1.18 27.53
C LYS A 180 -34.00 -1.29 26.02
N LEU A 181 -33.50 -2.44 25.57
CA LEU A 181 -33.25 -2.74 24.15
C LEU A 181 -34.50 -3.38 23.53
N SER A 182 -35.48 -2.54 23.18
CA SER A 182 -36.78 -2.96 22.65
C SER A 182 -36.70 -3.67 21.29
N THR A 183 -35.81 -3.20 20.41
CA THR A 183 -35.58 -3.79 19.08
C THR A 183 -35.05 -5.22 19.21
N LEU A 184 -34.04 -5.41 20.06
CA LEU A 184 -33.41 -6.71 20.30
C LEU A 184 -34.37 -7.68 20.98
N GLN A 185 -35.24 -7.22 21.88
CA GLN A 185 -36.32 -8.03 22.44
C GLN A 185 -37.26 -8.56 21.35
N GLN A 186 -37.70 -7.70 20.43
CA GLN A 186 -38.57 -8.10 19.32
C GLN A 186 -37.87 -9.10 18.38
N GLU A 187 -36.55 -8.98 18.18
CA GLU A 187 -35.79 -9.95 17.39
C GLU A 187 -35.73 -11.32 18.07
N ILE A 188 -35.50 -11.36 19.38
CA ILE A 188 -35.51 -12.61 20.15
C ILE A 188 -36.90 -13.25 20.12
N GLU A 189 -37.97 -12.46 20.25
CA GLU A 189 -39.34 -12.95 20.13
C GLU A 189 -39.61 -13.55 18.76
N LYS A 190 -39.18 -12.90 17.68
CA LYS A 190 -39.31 -13.42 16.30
C LYS A 190 -38.55 -14.74 16.12
N VAL A 191 -37.32 -14.83 16.59
CA VAL A 191 -36.51 -16.07 16.50
C VAL A 191 -37.15 -17.18 17.32
N ASN A 192 -37.65 -16.88 18.51
CA ASN A 192 -38.29 -17.86 19.35
C ASN A 192 -39.66 -18.31 18.80
N LEU A 193 -40.44 -17.40 18.22
CA LEU A 193 -41.67 -17.74 17.48
C LEU A 193 -41.37 -18.60 16.25
N ALA A 194 -40.28 -18.33 15.54
CA ALA A 194 -39.83 -19.16 14.43
C ALA A 194 -39.37 -20.56 14.89
N MET A 195 -38.73 -20.68 16.07
CA MET A 195 -38.45 -21.98 16.70
C MET A 195 -39.71 -22.71 17.19
N LEU A 196 -40.75 -21.96 17.58
CA LEU A 196 -42.03 -22.49 18.08
C LEU A 196 -43.00 -22.89 16.96
N MET A 197 -42.80 -22.47 15.71
CA MET A 197 -43.62 -22.89 14.58
C MET A 197 -43.05 -24.18 13.96
N PRO A 198 -43.73 -25.34 14.08
CA PRO A 198 -43.32 -26.54 13.37
C PRO A 198 -43.52 -26.34 11.87
N ILE A 199 -42.55 -26.76 11.06
CA ILE A 199 -42.78 -27.00 9.63
C ILE A 199 -43.86 -28.10 9.53
N HIS A 200 -45.09 -27.67 9.28
CA HIS A 200 -46.31 -28.46 9.04
C HIS A 200 -46.81 -29.35 10.20
N GLY A 201 -47.99 -29.01 10.72
CA GLY A 201 -48.91 -30.00 11.29
C GLY A 201 -49.35 -29.74 12.73
N LYS A 202 -50.46 -28.98 12.86
CA LYS A 202 -51.45 -28.94 13.95
C LYS A 202 -50.99 -29.36 15.35
N THR A 203 -51.07 -28.43 16.31
CA THR A 203 -51.94 -28.60 17.49
C THR A 203 -52.18 -27.24 18.16
N SER A 204 -53.45 -26.95 18.47
CA SER A 204 -53.84 -25.85 19.32
C SER A 204 -53.37 -26.13 20.75
N ARG A 205 -52.37 -25.37 21.20
CA ARG A 205 -51.93 -25.39 22.59
C ARG A 205 -52.05 -23.98 23.14
N LYS A 206 -52.84 -23.84 24.21
CA LYS A 206 -53.10 -22.58 24.91
C LYS A 206 -51.81 -21.80 25.10
N GLU A 207 -51.80 -20.53 24.70
CA GLU A 207 -50.72 -19.58 24.89
C GLU A 207 -50.39 -19.46 26.38
N VAL A 208 -49.42 -20.24 26.83
CA VAL A 208 -48.68 -19.95 28.04
C VAL A 208 -47.50 -19.12 27.58
N ASN A 209 -47.56 -17.82 27.84
CA ASN A 209 -46.45 -16.90 27.63
C ASN A 209 -45.20 -17.47 28.33
N TRP A 210 -44.27 -17.97 27.52
CA TRP A 210 -43.11 -18.74 27.98
C TRP A 210 -42.14 -17.91 28.85
N TRP A 211 -42.25 -16.57 28.82
CA TRP A 211 -41.53 -15.64 29.68
C TRP A 211 -42.11 -15.51 31.10
N SER A 212 -43.29 -16.04 31.37
CA SER A 212 -43.92 -16.01 32.71
C SER A 212 -43.45 -17.13 33.64
N VAL A 213 -42.65 -18.08 33.14
CA VAL A 213 -42.05 -19.11 34.00
C VAL A 213 -40.72 -18.56 34.52
N PRO A 214 -40.39 -18.69 35.81
CA PRO A 214 -39.03 -18.46 36.32
C PRO A 214 -38.12 -19.71 36.10
N PRO A 215 -36.83 -19.58 35.77
CA PRO A 215 -35.89 -20.70 35.72
C PRO A 215 -35.53 -21.21 37.12
N ILE A 216 -35.22 -22.51 37.16
CA ILE A 216 -34.96 -23.33 38.36
C ILE A 216 -33.78 -22.80 39.21
N SER A 217 -32.90 -21.97 38.64
CA SER A 217 -31.81 -21.31 39.38
C SER A 217 -32.28 -20.28 40.42
N TRP A 218 -33.56 -19.87 40.39
CA TRP A 218 -34.14 -18.91 41.34
C TRP A 218 -34.71 -19.60 42.59
N GLU A 219 -34.83 -20.94 42.59
CA GLU A 219 -35.32 -21.74 43.72
C GLU A 219 -34.26 -22.04 44.80
N ARG A 220 -33.03 -21.53 44.65
CA ARG A 220 -31.90 -21.80 45.56
C ARG A 220 -31.57 -20.67 46.55
N ARG A 221 -32.47 -19.73 46.82
CA ARG A 221 -32.26 -18.67 47.84
C ARG A 221 -33.26 -18.66 49.00
N LEU A 222 -34.15 -19.65 49.10
CA LEU A 222 -35.04 -19.80 50.26
C LEU A 222 -34.95 -21.21 50.86
N CYS A 223 -33.74 -21.69 51.16
CA CYS A 223 -33.51 -22.78 52.11
C CYS A 223 -32.00 -22.97 52.32
N THR A 224 -31.40 -22.25 53.28
CA THR A 224 -30.20 -22.71 54.01
C THR A 224 -30.12 -21.99 55.35
N GLU A 225 -31.00 -22.36 56.28
CA GLU A 225 -30.64 -22.36 57.71
C GLU A 225 -30.77 -23.81 58.18
N LYS A 226 -29.70 -24.31 58.81
CA LYS A 226 -29.47 -25.69 59.33
C LYS A 226 -28.83 -26.68 58.35
N THR A 227 -27.51 -26.63 58.30
CA THR A 227 -26.55 -27.72 58.65
C THR A 227 -25.16 -27.13 58.44
N GLN A 228 -24.51 -26.66 59.52
CA GLN A 228 -23.35 -27.33 60.16
C GLN A 228 -22.16 -27.44 59.20
N LEU A 229 -21.09 -26.69 59.43
CA LEU A 229 -19.97 -27.03 60.34
C LEU A 229 -19.24 -28.30 59.87
N GLU A 230 -17.91 -28.17 59.80
CA GLU A 230 -16.91 -29.11 59.25
C GLU A 230 -16.76 -28.98 57.71
N GLU A 231 -15.62 -28.63 57.12
CA GLU A 231 -14.24 -28.79 57.53
C GLU A 231 -13.38 -27.54 57.23
N LYS A 232 -12.43 -27.33 58.14
CA LYS A 232 -11.36 -26.35 58.11
C LYS A 232 -10.10 -27.01 57.52
N MET A 233 -9.23 -26.15 57.00
CA MET A 233 -7.77 -26.31 56.84
C MET A 233 -7.28 -27.16 55.67
N VAL A 234 -6.57 -26.51 54.73
CA VAL A 234 -5.10 -26.65 54.58
C VAL A 234 -4.53 -25.34 54.00
N GLU A 235 -3.53 -24.80 54.71
CA GLU A 235 -2.68 -23.66 54.38
C GLU A 235 -1.71 -23.95 53.22
N GLY A 236 -1.13 -22.89 52.64
CA GLY A 236 0.08 -23.01 51.83
C GLY A 236 0.52 -21.71 51.17
N ASP A 237 1.20 -20.85 51.94
CA ASP A 237 2.03 -19.73 51.47
C ASP A 237 3.11 -20.18 50.47
N VAL A 238 3.47 -19.35 49.47
CA VAL A 238 4.87 -19.10 49.05
C VAL A 238 4.99 -17.74 48.33
N ASN A 239 5.92 -16.92 48.84
CA ASN A 239 6.48 -15.67 48.30
C ASN A 239 7.20 -15.82 46.95
N GLY A 240 7.32 -14.74 46.17
CA GLY A 240 8.27 -14.68 45.06
C GLY A 240 8.38 -13.31 44.40
N GLU A 241 9.46 -12.61 44.71
CA GLU A 241 9.83 -11.26 44.28
C GLU A 241 10.18 -11.12 42.78
N SER A 242 10.06 -9.87 42.30
CA SER A 242 11.01 -9.10 41.47
C SER A 242 11.57 -9.69 40.16
N VAL A 243 11.54 -8.88 39.09
CA VAL A 243 12.75 -8.33 38.43
C VAL A 243 12.33 -7.45 37.24
N GLN A 244 12.85 -6.23 37.23
CA GLN A 244 12.86 -5.28 36.11
C GLN A 244 13.87 -5.72 35.04
N SER A 245 13.60 -5.45 33.76
CA SER A 245 14.70 -5.12 32.84
C SER A 245 14.28 -4.11 31.78
N LYS A 246 15.04 -3.03 31.78
CA LYS A 246 15.02 -1.85 30.92
C LYS A 246 15.98 -2.11 29.75
N TYR A 247 15.60 -1.75 28.53
CA TYR A 247 16.55 -1.62 27.42
C TYR A 247 16.26 -0.31 26.67
N GLU A 248 17.10 0.69 26.91
CA GLU A 248 17.38 1.78 25.98
C GLU A 248 18.63 1.40 25.19
N SER A 249 18.68 1.74 23.91
CA SER A 249 19.95 1.97 23.21
C SER A 249 19.75 2.95 22.07
N ALA A 250 20.58 3.99 22.12
CA ALA A 250 20.70 5.09 21.19
C ALA A 250 21.67 4.76 20.03
N SER A 251 21.52 5.47 18.92
CA SER A 251 22.50 5.68 17.86
C SER A 251 21.89 6.72 16.92
N GLY A 252 22.48 7.86 16.55
CA GLY A 252 23.88 8.26 16.53
C GLY A 252 24.04 9.07 15.22
N LYS A 253 24.01 10.40 15.31
CA LYS A 253 24.19 11.34 14.20
C LYS A 253 25.68 11.47 13.86
N THR A 254 26.02 11.56 12.57
CA THR A 254 27.11 12.41 12.07
C THR A 254 26.76 12.99 10.70
N ALA A 255 26.94 14.31 10.58
CA ALA A 255 26.82 15.12 9.38
C ALA A 255 28.17 15.20 8.65
N LEU A 256 28.17 15.43 7.33
CA LEU A 256 28.75 16.60 6.63
C LEU A 256 28.97 16.26 5.14
N GLY A 257 28.53 17.15 4.24
CA GLY A 257 28.86 17.10 2.81
C GLY A 257 27.67 17.38 1.91
N SER A 258 27.28 18.65 1.79
CA SER A 258 26.30 19.11 0.79
C SER A 258 26.95 19.14 -0.59
N GLU A 259 26.99 17.99 -1.27
CA GLU A 259 27.19 17.95 -2.71
C GLU A 259 25.83 18.10 -3.39
N SER A 260 25.76 19.13 -4.24
CA SER A 260 24.62 19.44 -5.10
C SER A 260 24.26 18.23 -5.94
N VAL A 261 23.07 17.67 -5.70
CA VAL A 261 22.52 16.46 -6.36
C VAL A 261 22.22 16.72 -7.86
N ASP A 262 22.40 17.94 -8.35
CA ASP A 262 21.95 18.38 -9.67
C ASP A 262 23.05 18.45 -10.75
N ASP A 263 24.30 18.09 -10.45
CA ASP A 263 25.44 18.23 -11.39
C ASP A 263 25.98 16.91 -11.97
N TRP A 264 25.21 15.81 -11.91
CA TRP A 264 25.67 14.50 -12.42
C TRP A 264 25.92 14.47 -13.94
N TRP A 265 25.31 15.38 -14.70
CA TRP A 265 25.44 15.50 -16.16
C TRP A 265 26.66 16.33 -16.62
N LEU A 266 27.37 16.98 -15.68
CA LEU A 266 28.58 17.75 -15.95
C LEU A 266 29.86 16.91 -15.81
N SER A 267 29.78 15.73 -15.19
CA SER A 267 30.91 14.81 -15.11
C SER A 267 31.02 13.97 -16.38
N SER A 268 32.20 13.93 -17.01
CA SER A 268 32.50 13.04 -18.15
C SER A 268 32.58 11.56 -17.75
N LEU A 269 32.42 11.28 -16.45
CA LEU A 269 32.57 9.97 -15.83
C LEU A 269 31.20 9.38 -15.51
N TYR A 270 30.84 8.29 -16.18
CA TYR A 270 29.68 7.49 -15.79
C TYR A 270 30.13 6.11 -15.33
N LYS A 271 29.82 5.76 -14.08
CA LYS A 271 30.27 4.50 -13.43
C LYS A 271 31.79 4.28 -13.51
N GLY A 272 32.57 5.36 -13.38
CA GLY A 272 34.03 5.31 -13.43
C GLY A 272 34.63 5.14 -14.82
N VAL A 273 33.85 5.26 -15.89
CA VAL A 273 34.32 5.20 -17.28
C VAL A 273 34.16 6.57 -17.93
N ASP A 274 35.25 7.10 -18.50
CA ASP A 274 35.24 8.37 -19.24
C ASP A 274 34.84 8.14 -20.71
N PHE A 275 33.75 8.78 -21.15
CA PHE A 275 33.23 8.60 -22.51
C PHE A 275 34.18 9.13 -23.60
N ASN A 276 35.02 10.11 -23.28
CA ASN A 276 36.01 10.61 -24.25
C ASN A 276 37.09 9.56 -24.57
N GLU A 277 37.34 8.63 -23.64
CA GLU A 277 38.31 7.56 -23.82
C GLU A 277 37.80 6.47 -24.78
N MET A 278 36.48 6.16 -24.71
CA MET A 278 35.81 5.21 -25.61
C MET A 278 35.75 5.69 -27.07
N LEU A 279 35.72 6.99 -27.30
CA LEU A 279 35.70 7.58 -28.64
C LEU A 279 37.09 7.85 -29.22
N SER A 280 38.15 7.59 -28.45
CA SER A 280 39.53 7.76 -28.90
C SER A 280 39.90 6.65 -29.91
N PRO A 281 40.58 6.97 -31.02
CA PRO A 281 40.95 5.99 -32.04
C PRO A 281 41.94 4.91 -31.57
N LYS A 282 42.45 4.99 -30.32
CA LYS A 282 43.37 4.02 -29.72
C LYS A 282 42.66 2.77 -29.17
N SER A 283 41.41 2.88 -28.69
CA SER A 283 40.65 1.74 -28.13
C SER A 283 40.16 0.75 -29.19
N VAL A 284 39.89 1.24 -30.41
CA VAL A 284 39.44 0.44 -31.56
C VAL A 284 40.52 -0.53 -32.07
N GLN A 285 41.80 -0.29 -31.76
CA GLN A 285 42.91 -1.17 -32.15
C GLN A 285 43.17 -2.30 -31.13
N GLN A 286 42.78 -2.15 -29.86
CA GLN A 286 42.94 -3.21 -28.87
C GLN A 286 41.87 -4.30 -28.98
N GLU A 287 40.65 -3.93 -29.38
CA GLU A 287 39.54 -4.87 -29.54
C GLU A 287 39.71 -5.80 -30.77
N SER A 288 40.46 -5.36 -31.79
CA SER A 288 40.81 -6.20 -32.95
C SER A 288 41.95 -7.19 -32.65
N GLN A 289 42.84 -6.88 -31.71
CA GLN A 289 43.93 -7.79 -31.29
C GLN A 289 43.45 -8.89 -30.34
N PHE A 290 42.43 -8.63 -29.51
CA PHE A 290 41.85 -9.66 -28.63
C PHE A 290 40.99 -10.70 -29.39
N LYS A 291 40.42 -10.34 -30.55
CA LYS A 291 39.65 -11.28 -31.39
C LYS A 291 40.51 -12.20 -32.26
N ALA A 292 41.78 -11.86 -32.49
CA ALA A 292 42.70 -12.66 -33.30
C ALA A 292 43.47 -13.73 -32.49
N SER A 293 43.43 -13.67 -31.15
CA SER A 293 44.15 -14.59 -30.24
C SER A 293 43.26 -15.67 -29.63
N SER A 294 41.97 -15.73 -30.00
CA SER A 294 40.99 -16.69 -29.46
C SER A 294 40.40 -17.64 -30.51
N THR A 295 41.05 -17.80 -31.66
CA THR A 295 40.81 -18.86 -32.66
C THR A 295 42.06 -19.65 -32.88
#